data_AF-A0AAU5DIN9-F1
#
_entry.id   AF-A0AAU5DIN9-F1
#
_cell.length_a   1.000
_cell.length_b   1.000
_cell.length_c   1.000
_cell.angle_alpha   90.00
_cell.angle_beta   90.00
_cell.angle_gamma   90.00
#
_symmetry.space_group_name_H-M   'P 1'
#
loop_
_entity.id
_entity.type
_entity.pdbx_description
1 polymer ?
#
loop_
_entity_poly.entity_id
_entity_poly.type
_entity_poly.pdbx_seq_one_letter_code
_entity_poly.pdbx_strand_id
1 'polypeptide(L)' 'MTVQKPDPSTLDLSDVEWQVPSFDSGGGGNCMRFARKGRWILVGDTENPDGDPLVFSQQEFEAAILGAKAGEFDHLAGLG' A
#
# COMPACT_ATOMS: atom_id res chain seq x y z
N MET A 1 8.37 -2.88 -20.66
CA MET A 1 7.19 -3.78 -20.71
C MET A 1 6.40 -3.52 -19.46
N THR A 2 5.18 -2.98 -19.55
CA THR A 2 4.34 -2.73 -18.37
C THR A 2 3.80 -4.08 -17.89
N VAL A 3 4.08 -4.44 -16.65
CA VAL A 3 3.50 -5.65 -16.05
C VAL A 3 2.00 -5.40 -15.92
N GLN A 4 1.16 -6.20 -16.59
CA GLN A 4 -0.29 -6.10 -16.44
C GLN A 4 -0.67 -6.51 -15.00
N LYS A 5 -1.24 -5.58 -14.26
CA LYS A 5 -1.76 -5.81 -12.91
C LYS A 5 -3.10 -6.56 -13.00
N PRO A 6 -3.40 -7.47 -12.05
CA PRO A 6 -4.71 -8.09 -11.97
C PRO A 6 -5.77 -7.03 -11.64
N ASP A 7 -7.00 -7.33 -11.99
CA ASP A 7 -8.16 -6.60 -11.46
C ASP A 7 -8.28 -6.92 -9.95
N PRO A 8 -8.28 -5.92 -9.06
CA PRO A 8 -8.32 -6.15 -7.62
C PRO A 8 -9.55 -6.94 -7.16
N SER A 9 -10.70 -6.76 -7.82
CA SER A 9 -11.95 -7.46 -7.50
C SER A 9 -11.88 -8.98 -7.75
N THR A 10 -10.86 -9.43 -8.49
CA THR A 10 -10.63 -10.85 -8.80
C THR A 10 -9.66 -11.54 -7.85
N LEU A 11 -9.01 -10.81 -6.94
CA LEU A 11 -8.07 -11.37 -5.98
C LEU A 11 -8.81 -11.96 -4.78
N ASP A 12 -8.48 -13.21 -4.42
CA ASP A 12 -8.85 -13.75 -3.12
C ASP A 12 -7.96 -13.14 -2.03
N LEU A 13 -8.56 -12.34 -1.15
CA LEU A 13 -7.89 -11.62 -0.08
C LEU A 13 -8.04 -12.30 1.29
N SER A 14 -8.69 -13.46 1.37
CA SER A 14 -9.03 -14.12 2.64
C SER A 14 -7.81 -14.62 3.44
N ASP A 15 -6.68 -14.83 2.78
CA ASP A 15 -5.40 -15.30 3.32
C ASP A 15 -4.34 -14.18 3.44
N VAL A 16 -4.73 -12.94 3.16
CA VAL A 16 -3.80 -11.80 3.13
C VAL A 16 -3.56 -11.27 4.54
N GLU A 17 -2.29 -11.20 4.93
CA GLU A 17 -1.88 -10.58 6.19
C GLU A 17 -1.63 -9.07 5.99
N TRP A 18 -2.51 -8.26 6.56
CA TRP A 18 -2.44 -6.81 6.49
C TRP A 18 -1.55 -6.22 7.58
N GLN A 19 -0.60 -5.36 7.17
CA GLN A 19 0.25 -4.58 8.06
C GLN A 19 -0.16 -3.11 8.01
N VAL A 20 -0.39 -2.52 9.18
CA VAL A 20 -0.62 -1.08 9.36
C VAL A 20 0.69 -0.42 9.80
N PRO A 21 1.04 0.79 9.32
CA PRO A 21 2.21 1.52 9.78
C PRO A 21 2.23 1.72 11.30
N SER A 22 3.38 1.50 11.94
CA SER A 22 3.53 1.65 13.40
C SER A 22 3.44 3.11 13.89
N PHE A 23 3.63 4.07 12.98
CA PHE A 23 3.41 5.48 13.24
C PHE A 23 1.93 5.86 13.14
N ASP A 24 1.03 4.88 12.97
CA ASP A 24 -0.40 5.12 13.09
C ASP A 24 -0.71 5.63 14.50
N SER A 25 -0.91 6.94 14.60
CA SER A 25 -1.05 7.66 15.86
C SER A 25 -2.46 7.54 16.42
N GLY A 26 -3.02 6.32 16.50
CA GLY A 26 -4.14 5.87 17.34
C GLY A 26 -5.40 6.75 17.45
N GLY A 27 -5.56 7.76 16.60
CA GLY A 27 -6.47 8.89 16.82
C GLY A 27 -7.06 9.48 15.54
N GLY A 28 -6.97 8.73 14.42
CA GLY A 28 -7.62 9.05 13.16
C GLY A 28 -6.69 9.71 12.15
N GLY A 29 -6.13 8.91 11.23
CA GLY A 29 -5.50 9.49 10.04
C GLY A 29 -4.57 8.61 9.22
N ASN A 30 -3.99 7.54 9.77
CA ASN A 30 -3.08 6.68 8.99
C ASN A 30 -3.82 5.47 8.47
N CYS A 31 -4.86 5.75 7.68
CA CYS A 31 -5.85 4.81 7.21
C CYS A 31 -5.32 3.85 6.14
N MET A 32 -4.01 3.66 6.02
CA MET A 32 -3.41 2.79 5.03
C MET A 32 -2.96 1.47 5.65
N ARG A 33 -3.27 0.38 4.97
CA ARG A 33 -2.76 -0.96 5.25
C ARG A 33 -2.08 -1.53 4.02
N PHE A 34 -1.05 -2.32 4.25
CA PHE A 34 -0.19 -2.88 3.22
C PHE A 34 -0.16 -4.39 3.36
N ALA A 35 -0.14 -5.11 2.24
CA ALA A 35 0.00 -6.55 2.28
C ALA A 35 0.66 -7.11 1.02
N ARG A 36 1.00 -8.39 1.08
CA ARG A 36 1.58 -9.12 -0.05
C ARG A 36 0.67 -10.29 -0.44
N LYS A 37 0.33 -10.38 -1.73
CA LYS A 37 -0.35 -11.54 -2.34
C LYS A 37 0.48 -12.05 -3.51
N GLY A 38 1.25 -13.12 -3.25
CA GLY A 38 2.19 -13.67 -4.23
C GLY A 38 3.26 -12.65 -4.65
N ARG A 39 3.21 -12.21 -5.91
CA ARG A 39 4.14 -11.23 -6.51
C ARG A 39 3.64 -9.77 -6.46
N TRP A 40 2.44 -9.56 -5.93
CA TRP A 40 1.80 -8.26 -5.88
C TRP A 40 1.85 -7.68 -4.47
N ILE A 41 1.99 -6.36 -4.41
CA ILE A 41 1.84 -5.57 -3.21
C ILE A 41 0.48 -4.88 -3.27
N LEU A 42 -0.25 -4.97 -2.16
CA LEU A 42 -1.59 -4.41 -2.00
C LEU A 42 -1.50 -3.22 -1.07
N VAL A 43 -2.17 -2.13 -1.43
CA VAL A 43 -2.39 -0.96 -0.57
C VAL A 43 -3.89 -0.77 -0.43
N GLY A 44 -4.39 -0.86 0.79
CA GLY A 44 -5.81 -0.72 1.09
C GLY A 44 -6.07 0.34 2.14
N ASP A 45 -7.35 0.67 2.31
CA ASP A 45 -7.84 1.59 3.32
C ASP A 45 -8.32 0.80 4.56
N THR A 46 -7.94 1.21 5.76
CA THR A 46 -8.44 0.61 7.00
C THR A 46 -9.85 1.07 7.36
N GLU A 47 -10.30 2.26 6.92
CA GLU A 47 -11.67 2.76 7.11
C GLU A 47 -12.66 2.07 6.15
N ASN A 48 -12.16 1.54 5.03
CA ASN A 48 -12.93 0.73 4.08
C ASN A 48 -12.29 -0.65 3.88
N PRO A 49 -12.35 -1.54 4.89
CA PRO A 49 -11.64 -2.82 4.87
C PRO A 49 -12.17 -3.82 3.83
N ASP A 50 -13.37 -3.60 3.31
CA ASP A 50 -13.98 -4.43 2.25
C ASP A 50 -13.77 -3.85 0.85
N GLY A 51 -13.15 -2.66 0.74
CA GLY A 51 -12.85 -2.02 -0.54
C GLY A 51 -11.72 -2.71 -1.30
N ASP A 52 -11.80 -2.65 -2.63
CA ASP A 52 -10.76 -3.14 -3.53
C ASP A 52 -9.42 -2.41 -3.26
N PRO A 53 -8.32 -3.16 -3.03
CA PRO A 53 -7.02 -2.54 -2.82
C PRO A 53 -6.41 -2.05 -4.14
N LEU A 54 -5.49 -1.09 -4.04
CA LEU A 54 -4.58 -0.78 -5.13
C LEU A 54 -3.53 -1.88 -5.25
N VAL A 55 -3.29 -2.33 -6.49
CA VAL A 55 -2.32 -3.40 -6.78
C VAL A 55 -1.05 -2.83 -7.41
N PHE A 56 0.10 -3.20 -6.88
CA PHE A 56 1.41 -2.80 -7.38
C PHE A 56 2.28 -4.02 -7.61
N SER A 57 3.13 -3.96 -8.64
CA SER A 57 4.24 -4.90 -8.75
C SER A 57 5.27 -4.63 -7.66
N GLN A 58 6.08 -5.65 -7.35
CA GLN A 58 7.20 -5.50 -6.42
C GLN A 58 8.14 -4.34 -6.80
N GLN A 59 8.42 -4.15 -8.09
CA GLN A 59 9.35 -3.12 -8.58
C GLN A 59 8.80 -1.70 -8.41
N GLU A 60 7.51 -1.51 -8.69
CA GLU A 60 6.85 -0.21 -8.45
C GLU A 60 6.86 0.15 -6.96
N PHE A 61 6.55 -0.83 -6.11
CA PHE A 61 6.50 -0.59 -4.67
C PHE A 61 7.89 -0.40 -4.05
N GLU A 62 8.90 -1.12 -4.54
CA GLU A 62 10.30 -0.93 -4.16
C GLU A 62 10.79 0.48 -4.51
N ALA A 63 10.51 0.96 -5.73
CA ALA A 63 10.84 2.32 -6.13
C ALA A 63 10.14 3.35 -5.22
N ALA A 64 8.87 3.14 -4.88
CA ALA A 64 8.14 4.01 -3.96
C ALA A 64 8.77 4.04 -2.55
N ILE A 65 9.17 2.88 -2.01
CA ILE A 65 9.87 2.82 -0.70
C ILE A 65 11.21 3.56 -0.76
N LEU A 66 11.98 3.38 -1.83
CA LEU A 66 13.27 4.04 -2.00
C LEU A 66 13.11 5.57 -2.07
N GLY A 67 12.15 6.07 -2.85
CA GLY A 67 11.84 7.50 -2.92
C GLY A 67 11.37 8.06 -1.58
N ALA A 68 10.50 7.32 -0.86
CA ALA A 68 10.06 7.72 0.47
C ALA A 68 11.22 7.78 1.47
N LYS A 69 12.13 6.79 1.46
CA LYS A 69 13.35 6.81 2.30
C LYS A 69 14.30 7.94 1.95
N ALA A 70 14.31 8.41 0.70
CA ALA A 70 15.09 9.55 0.25
C ALA A 70 14.41 10.91 0.57
N GLY A 71 13.21 10.90 1.18
CA GLY A 71 12.46 12.10 1.50
C GLY A 71 11.81 12.77 0.28
N GLU A 72 11.74 12.09 -0.87
CA GLU A 72 11.23 12.67 -2.12
C GLU A 72 9.77 13.13 -1.99
N PHE A 73 9.02 12.53 -1.07
CA PHE A 73 7.58 12.76 -0.88
C PHE A 73 7.25 13.57 0.38
N ASP A 74 8.23 13.98 1.19
CA ASP A 74 8.00 14.66 2.47
C ASP A 74 7.20 15.96 2.29
N HIS A 75 7.46 16.67 1.19
CA HIS A 75 6.74 17.89 0.81
C HIS A 75 5.22 17.68 0.62
N LEU A 76 4.78 16.46 0.26
CA LEU A 76 3.35 16.12 0.13
C LEU A 76 2.66 16.05 1.49
N ALA A 77 3.41 15.73 2.55
CA ALA A 77 2.93 15.63 3.92
C ALA A 77 3.28 16.85 4.78
N GLY A 78 3.91 17.88 4.20
CA GLY A 78 4.38 19.05 4.94
C GLY A 78 5.54 18.75 5.90
N LEU A 79 6.32 17.71 5.63
CA LEU A 79 7.43 17.25 6.47
C LEU A 79 8.80 17.84 6.06
N GLY A 80 8.82 19.02 5.43
CA GLY A 80 10.03 19.66 4.87
C GLY A 80 10.37 21.02 5.46
#